data_AF-A0A7Y3HPE1-F1
#
_entry.id   AF-A0A7Y3HPE1-F1
#
_cell.length_a   1.000
_cell.length_b   1.000
_cell.length_c   1.000
_cell.angle_alpha   90.00
_cell.angle_beta   90.00
_cell.angle_gamma   90.00
#
_symmetry.space_group_name_H-M   'P 1'
#
loop_
_entity.id
_entity.type
_entity.pdbx_description
1 polymer ?
#
loop_
_entity_poly.entity_id
_entity_poly.type
_entity_poly.pdbx_seq_one_letter_code
_entity_poly.pdbx_strand_id
1 'polypeptide(L)'
;MLIFEHFWKGIQSFGTGMQYITGKRFWYYLILPGIINLIIFFGTFSLVYSYSDEFSNWLLQLIGLADADTGFMGGLKKFMYFLLLFLIRVMYFLMYITIYKYVMLIVMAPLLAFISEKVE
;
A
#
# COMPACT_ATOMS: atom_id res chain seq x y z
N MET A 1 -39.30 -7.62 12.38
CA MET A 1 -39.58 -6.46 11.52
C MET A 1 -38.70 -5.26 11.83
N LEU A 2 -38.56 -4.84 13.10
CA LEU A 2 -37.71 -3.69 13.50
C LEU A 2 -36.24 -3.76 13.03
N ILE A 3 -35.60 -4.94 13.08
CA ILE A 3 -34.20 -5.12 12.66
C ILE A 3 -33.99 -4.79 11.16
N PHE A 4 -34.97 -5.15 10.32
CA PHE A 4 -34.89 -4.91 8.87
C PHE A 4 -35.07 -3.43 8.51
N GLU A 5 -35.89 -2.69 9.26
CA GLU A 5 -36.03 -1.24 9.08
C GLU A 5 -34.77 -0.47 9.50
N HIS A 6 -34.14 -0.85 10.62
CA HIS A 6 -32.88 -0.23 11.04
C HIS A 6 -31.73 -0.56 10.08
N PHE A 7 -31.70 -1.77 9.53
CA PHE A 7 -30.73 -2.18 8.51
C PHE A 7 -30.85 -1.32 7.24
N TRP A 8 -32.07 -1.12 6.74
CA TRP A 8 -32.32 -0.30 5.55
C TRP A 8 -32.02 1.19 5.77
N LYS A 9 -32.34 1.71 6.97
CA LYS A 9 -31.97 3.08 7.38
C LYS A 9 -30.45 3.26 7.45
N GLY A 10 -29.70 2.26 7.91
CA GLY A 10 -28.24 2.28 7.91
C GLY A 10 -27.67 2.41 6.49
N ILE A 11 -28.17 1.63 5.54
CA ILE A 11 -27.76 1.71 4.12
C ILE A 11 -28.13 3.08 3.52
N GLN A 12 -29.33 3.60 3.79
CA GLN A 12 -29.73 4.93 3.31
C GLN A 12 -28.86 6.06 3.89
N SER A 13 -28.44 5.95 5.15
CA SER A 13 -27.59 6.96 5.80
C SER A 13 -26.21 7.13 5.13
N PHE A 14 -25.65 6.06 4.54
CA PHE A 14 -24.43 6.15 3.72
C PHE A 14 -24.64 7.05 2.49
N GLY A 15 -25.78 6.90 1.81
CA GLY A 15 -26.12 7.71 0.63
C GLY A 15 -26.41 9.17 0.97
N THR A 16 -27.15 9.41 2.06
CA THR A 16 -27.46 10.77 2.54
C THR A 16 -26.22 11.50 3.04
N GLY A 17 -25.31 10.81 3.74
CA GLY A 17 -24.03 11.38 4.18
C GLY A 17 -23.15 11.83 3.01
N MET A 18 -23.12 11.06 1.91
CA MET A 18 -22.37 11.41 0.70
C MET A 18 -22.95 12.67 0.01
N GLN A 19 -24.27 12.85 0.02
CA GLN A 19 -24.93 14.07 -0.47
C GLN A 19 -24.69 15.29 0.43
N TYR A 20 -24.55 15.08 1.75
CA TYR A 20 -24.28 16.16 2.71
C TYR A 20 -22.83 16.66 2.59
N ILE A 21 -21.85 15.75 2.45
CA ILE A 21 -20.41 16.09 2.31
C ILE A 21 -20.11 16.81 0.99
N THR A 22 -20.87 16.51 -0.08
CA THR A 22 -20.75 17.18 -1.38
C THR A 22 -21.40 18.57 -1.43
N GLY A 23 -22.14 18.96 -0.38
CA GLY A 23 -22.72 20.29 -0.23
C GLY A 23 -21.69 21.37 0.13
N LYS A 24 -21.08 22.00 -0.89
CA LYS A 24 -20.30 23.27 -0.96
C LYS A 24 -19.23 23.63 0.11
N ARG A 25 -19.19 23.05 1.31
CA ARG A 25 -18.25 23.46 2.39
C ARG A 25 -17.28 22.38 2.86
N PHE A 26 -17.57 21.10 2.61
CA PHE A 26 -16.79 19.98 3.16
C PHE A 26 -16.04 19.10 2.12
N TRP A 27 -16.08 19.46 0.83
CA TRP A 27 -15.47 18.65 -0.23
C TRP A 27 -13.94 18.49 -0.09
N TYR A 28 -13.26 19.50 0.49
CA TYR A 28 -11.82 19.44 0.79
C TYR A 28 -11.47 18.31 1.78
N TYR A 29 -12.36 17.98 2.72
CA TYR A 29 -12.15 16.89 3.67
C TYR A 29 -12.31 15.50 3.02
N LEU A 30 -12.95 15.41 1.85
CA LEU A 30 -13.02 14.17 1.07
C LEU A 30 -11.73 13.96 0.24
N ILE A 31 -11.14 15.06 -0.25
CA ILE A 31 -9.94 15.04 -1.08
C ILE A 31 -8.68 14.84 -0.23
N LEU A 32 -8.65 15.40 0.98
CA LEU A 32 -7.49 15.37 1.88
C LEU A 32 -6.98 13.94 2.20
N PRO A 33 -7.84 12.95 2.56
CA PRO A 33 -7.42 11.56 2.71
C PRO A 33 -6.79 10.98 1.44
N GLY A 34 -7.31 11.35 0.27
CA GLY A 34 -6.77 10.91 -1.02
C GLY A 34 -5.35 11.45 -1.27
N ILE A 35 -5.11 12.73 -0.99
CA ILE A 35 -3.78 13.35 -1.10
C ILE A 35 -2.80 12.72 -0.11
N ILE A 36 -3.21 12.55 1.15
CA ILE A 36 -2.36 11.91 2.18
C ILE A 36 -2.02 10.47 1.78
N ASN A 37 -2.99 9.73 1.24
CA ASN A 37 -2.78 8.39 0.72
C ASN A 37 -1.71 8.39 -0.39
N LEU A 38 -1.81 9.29 -1.38
CA LEU A 38 -0.80 9.41 -2.43
C LEU A 38 0.60 9.69 -1.86
N ILE A 39 0.72 10.61 -0.90
CA ILE A 39 2.01 10.92 -0.26
C ILE A 39 2.58 9.68 0.44
N ILE A 40 1.75 8.97 1.21
CA ILE A 40 2.16 7.73 1.90
C ILE A 40 2.55 6.66 0.88
N PHE A 41 1.78 6.50 -0.19
CA PHE A 41 2.04 5.54 -1.24
C PHE A 41 3.41 5.80 -1.88
N PHE A 42 3.66 7.00 -2.40
CA PHE A 42 4.95 7.33 -3.00
C PHE A 42 6.11 7.30 -2.00
N GLY A 43 5.88 7.77 -0.77
CA GLY A 43 6.89 7.76 0.29
C GLY A 43 7.30 6.33 0.68
N THR A 44 6.33 5.47 0.98
CA THR A 44 6.62 4.07 1.34
C THR A 44 7.13 3.26 0.14
N PHE A 45 6.61 3.50 -1.06
CA PHE A 45 7.07 2.82 -2.27
C PHE A 45 8.52 3.17 -2.59
N SER A 46 8.90 4.45 -2.55
CA SER A 46 10.29 4.86 -2.82
C SER A 46 11.27 4.26 -1.81
N LEU A 47 10.92 4.25 -0.52
CA LEU A 47 11.72 3.60 0.52
C LEU A 47 11.86 2.09 0.27
N VAL A 48 10.76 1.36 0.11
CA VAL A 48 10.84 -0.10 -0.08
C VAL A 48 11.58 -0.44 -1.38
N TYR A 49 11.39 0.34 -2.45
CA TYR A 49 12.07 0.13 -3.73
C TYR A 49 13.59 0.30 -3.58
N SER A 50 14.07 1.39 -2.97
CA SER A 50 15.51 1.62 -2.80
C SER A 50 16.16 0.54 -1.93
N TYR A 51 15.53 0.18 -0.82
CA TYR A 51 16.04 -0.88 0.07
C TYR A 51 15.99 -2.27 -0.60
N SER A 52 14.94 -2.55 -1.39
CA SER A 52 14.81 -3.82 -2.11
C SER A 52 15.93 -4.02 -3.12
N ASP A 53 16.29 -2.99 -3.88
CA ASP A 53 17.36 -3.08 -4.88
C ASP A 53 18.73 -3.29 -4.21
N GLU A 54 19.05 -2.50 -3.17
CA GLU A 54 20.31 -2.65 -2.43
C GLU A 54 20.45 -4.03 -1.78
N PHE A 55 19.40 -4.49 -1.08
CA PHE A 55 19.41 -5.78 -0.41
C PHE A 55 19.46 -6.95 -1.39
N SER A 56 18.69 -6.89 -2.48
CA SER A 56 18.69 -7.95 -3.50
C SER A 56 20.08 -8.09 -4.12
N ASN A 57 20.74 -6.98 -4.44
CA ASN A 57 22.09 -6.99 -5.00
C ASN A 57 23.12 -7.53 -3.99
N TRP A 58 23.07 -7.07 -2.75
CA TRP A 58 23.94 -7.57 -1.67
C TRP A 58 23.76 -9.09 -1.48
N LEU A 59 22.52 -9.56 -1.43
CA LEU A 59 22.21 -10.96 -1.24
C LEU A 59 22.70 -11.79 -2.44
N LEU A 60 22.46 -11.36 -3.68
CA LEU A 60 22.91 -12.05 -4.89
C LEU A 60 24.44 -12.11 -5.02
N GLN A 61 25.14 -11.06 -4.59
CA GLN A 61 26.61 -11.06 -4.50
C GLN A 61 27.11 -12.05 -3.44
N LEU A 62 26.48 -12.10 -2.27
CA LEU A 62 26.87 -13.00 -1.17
C LEU A 62 26.84 -14.48 -1.56
N ILE A 63 25.86 -14.88 -2.38
CA ILE A 63 25.72 -16.28 -2.87
C ILE A 63 26.54 -16.56 -4.14
N GLY A 64 27.31 -15.58 -4.63
CA GLY A 64 28.14 -15.74 -5.84
C GLY A 64 27.33 -15.94 -7.12
N LEU A 65 26.08 -15.46 -7.15
CA LEU A 65 25.20 -15.50 -8.33
C LEU A 65 25.32 -14.24 -9.20
N ALA A 66 26.10 -13.25 -8.76
CA ALA A 66 26.35 -12.03 -9.51
C ALA A 66 27.30 -12.25 -10.71
N ASP A 67 28.17 -13.27 -10.66
CA ASP A 67 29.16 -13.52 -11.70
C ASP A 67 28.62 -14.42 -12.83
N ALA A 68 28.70 -13.93 -14.06
CA ALA A 68 28.25 -14.65 -15.25
C ALA A 68 29.38 -15.52 -15.83
N ASP A 69 29.40 -16.80 -15.47
CA ASP A 69 30.25 -17.79 -16.16
C ASP A 69 29.73 -18.10 -17.56
N THR A 70 30.64 -18.38 -18.50
CA THR A 70 30.31 -18.84 -19.86
C THR A 70 30.30 -20.37 -19.92
N GLY A 71 29.12 -20.97 -20.14
CA GLY A 71 28.94 -22.42 -20.24
C GLY A 71 27.58 -22.92 -19.75
N PHE A 72 27.35 -24.24 -19.75
CA PHE A 72 26.11 -24.85 -19.22
C PHE A 72 25.84 -24.47 -17.76
N MET A 73 26.91 -24.44 -16.93
CA MET A 73 26.86 -23.96 -15.54
C MET A 73 26.41 -22.50 -15.46
N GLY A 74 26.80 -21.66 -16.43
CA GLY A 74 26.41 -20.26 -16.53
C GLY A 74 24.92 -20.07 -16.84
N GLY A 75 24.34 -20.92 -17.68
CA GLY A 75 22.90 -20.93 -17.94
C GLY A 75 22.09 -21.25 -16.67
N LEU A 76 22.54 -22.23 -15.89
CA LEU A 76 21.89 -22.63 -14.64
C LEU A 76 22.01 -21.54 -13.56
N LYS A 77 23.19 -20.89 -13.45
CA LYS A 77 23.39 -19.71 -12.58
C LYS A 77 22.46 -18.55 -12.95
N LYS A 78 22.31 -18.23 -14.24
CA LYS A 78 21.39 -17.18 -14.72
C LYS A 78 19.92 -17.48 -14.41
N PHE A 79 19.51 -18.74 -14.56
CA PHE A 79 18.16 -19.16 -14.20
C PHE A 79 17.92 -19.02 -12.68
N MET A 80 18.88 -19.48 -11.86
CA MET A 80 18.82 -19.32 -10.40
C MET A 80 18.82 -17.84 -9.99
N TYR A 81 19.64 -17.01 -10.62
CA TYR A 81 19.64 -15.56 -10.41
C TYR A 81 18.25 -14.96 -10.64
N PHE A 82 17.64 -15.24 -11.79
CA PHE A 82 16.32 -14.70 -12.14
C PHE A 82 15.23 -15.20 -11.19
N LEU A 83 15.25 -16.51 -10.87
CA LEU A 83 14.29 -17.12 -9.95
C LEU A 83 14.38 -16.49 -8.56
N LEU A 84 15.60 -16.34 -8.03
CA LEU A 84 15.81 -15.78 -6.71
C LEU A 84 15.44 -14.30 -6.66
N LEU A 85 15.86 -13.52 -7.67
CA LEU A 85 15.49 -12.11 -7.78
C LEU A 85 13.97 -11.94 -7.86
N PHE A 86 13.28 -12.81 -8.61
CA PHE A 86 11.83 -12.82 -8.70
C PHE A 86 11.18 -13.11 -7.33
N LEU A 87 11.64 -14.15 -6.62
CA LEU A 87 11.12 -14.49 -5.30
C LEU A 87 11.33 -13.36 -4.29
N ILE A 88 12.52 -12.77 -4.27
CA ILE A 88 12.83 -11.62 -3.40
C ILE A 88 11.88 -10.45 -3.71
N ARG A 89 11.68 -10.12 -4.99
CA ARG A 89 10.73 -9.07 -5.40
C ARG A 89 9.30 -9.35 -4.95
N VAL A 90 8.82 -10.59 -5.06
CA VAL A 90 7.48 -10.97 -4.57
C VAL A 90 7.41 -10.80 -3.04
N MET A 91 8.45 -11.22 -2.30
CA MET A 91 8.49 -11.05 -0.84
C MET A 91 8.45 -9.56 -0.45
N TYR A 92 9.25 -8.72 -1.09
CA TYR A 92 9.22 -7.26 -0.86
C TYR A 92 7.88 -6.65 -1.21
N PHE A 93 7.23 -7.10 -2.27
CA PHE A 93 5.90 -6.63 -2.64
C PHE A 93 4.84 -6.98 -1.58
N LEU A 94 4.86 -8.20 -1.02
CA LEU A 94 3.96 -8.60 0.07
C LEU A 94 4.24 -7.80 1.36
N MET A 95 5.51 -7.58 1.68
CA MET A 95 5.93 -6.77 2.81
C MET A 95 5.49 -5.31 2.63
N TYR A 96 5.63 -4.75 1.43
CA TYR A 96 5.16 -3.41 1.06
C TYR A 96 3.67 -3.25 1.33
N ILE A 97 2.81 -4.16 0.82
CA ILE A 97 1.36 -4.09 1.04
C ILE A 97 1.03 -4.05 2.54
N THR A 98 1.75 -4.85 3.33
CA THR A 98 1.55 -4.94 4.77
C THR A 98 1.96 -3.64 5.47
N ILE A 99 3.15 -3.11 5.20
CA ILE A 99 3.65 -1.86 5.79
C ILE A 99 2.76 -0.69 5.37
N TYR A 100 2.48 -0.56 4.09
CA TYR A 100 1.61 0.49 3.55
C TYR A 100 0.24 0.49 4.24
N LYS A 101 -0.38 -0.69 4.40
CA LYS A 101 -1.66 -0.82 5.10
C LYS A 101 -1.58 -0.28 6.53
N TYR A 102 -0.56 -0.66 7.30
CA TYR A 102 -0.44 -0.22 8.69
C TYR A 102 -0.11 1.27 8.81
N VAL A 103 0.79 1.79 7.98
CA VAL A 103 1.11 3.23 7.94
C VAL A 103 -0.14 4.04 7.59
N MET A 104 -0.89 3.60 6.58
CA MET A 104 -2.13 4.26 6.19
C MET A 104 -3.17 4.25 7.33
N LEU A 105 -3.35 3.13 8.03
CA LEU A 105 -4.26 3.05 9.19
C LEU A 105 -3.86 4.00 10.32
N ILE A 106 -2.56 4.05 10.66
CA ILE A 106 -2.05 4.92 11.72
C ILE A 106 -2.29 6.39 11.40
N VAL A 107 -2.09 6.80 10.14
CA VAL A 107 -2.25 8.20 9.73
C VAL A 107 -3.72 8.57 9.48
N MET A 108 -4.51 7.68 8.90
CA MET A 108 -5.92 7.95 8.61
C MET A 108 -6.81 7.92 9.84
N ALA A 109 -6.50 7.13 10.87
CA ALA A 109 -7.29 7.08 12.09
C ALA A 109 -7.51 8.47 12.74
N PRO A 110 -6.46 9.27 13.05
CA PRO A 110 -6.65 10.61 13.61
C PRO A 110 -7.27 11.58 12.60
N LEU A 111 -6.95 11.44 11.31
CA LEU A 111 -7.51 12.30 10.25
C LEU A 111 -9.03 12.14 10.16
N LEU A 112 -9.52 10.90 10.15
CA LEU A 112 -10.94 10.59 10.08
C LEU A 112 -11.66 11.00 11.37
N ALA A 113 -11.03 10.83 12.54
CA ALA A 113 -11.57 11.32 13.80
C ALA A 113 -11.76 12.85 13.78
N PHE A 114 -10.76 13.60 13.27
CA PHE A 114 -10.86 15.04 13.11
C PHE A 114 -11.97 15.46 12.14
N ILE A 115 -12.11 14.75 11.00
CA ILE A 115 -13.20 15.02 10.05
C ILE A 115 -14.55 14.77 10.71
N SER A 116 -14.68 13.69 11.50
CA SER A 116 -15.92 13.37 12.22
C SER A 116 -16.36 14.50 13.14
N GLU A 117 -15.44 15.11 13.88
CA GLU A 117 -15.72 16.25 14.77
C GLU A 117 -16.18 17.51 14.01
N LYS A 118 -15.79 17.68 12.73
CA LYS A 118 -16.20 18.83 11.91
C LYS A 118 -17.52 18.63 11.18
N VAL A 119 -18.01 17.39 11.11
CA VAL A 119 -19.25 17.02 10.44
C VAL A 119 -20.43 16.92 11.43
N GLU A 120 -20.13 16.70 12.71
CA GLU A 120 -21.10 16.79 13.83
C GLU A 120 -21.60 18.23 14.02
#